data_AF-A0A6H5L2H9-F1
#
_entry.id   AF-A0A6H5L2H9-F1
#
_cell.length_a   1.000
_cell.length_b   1.000
_cell.length_c   1.000
_cell.angle_alpha   90.00
_cell.angle_beta   90.00
_cell.angle_gamma   90.00
#
_symmetry.space_group_name_H-M   'P 1'
#
loop_
_entity.id
_entity.type
_entity.pdbx_description
1 polymer ?
#
loop_
_entity_poly.entity_id
_entity_poly.type
_entity_poly.pdbx_seq_one_letter_code
_entity_poly.pdbx_strand_id
1 'polypeptide(L)'
;MDTRGFWRYELPEEVQGRTIRARQKGEGDFICINVLELMTMVMTAYVMVISRGDKPEREGEAVMMRADNESAVSWVKKWGWEGKKKARIGALMRMMGALKTIGGWCFQTRHVPGVENRVADGITRWKEEEIADNVQSESPGTRWQVQELKAEEQQLCAEILRCLCR
;
A
#
# COMPACT_ATOMS: atom_id res chain seq x y z
N MET A 1 -14.08 -16.44 -9.49
CA MET A 1 -14.78 -15.17 -9.18
C MET A 1 -13.71 -14.10 -9.06
N ASP A 2 -13.92 -12.94 -9.69
CA ASP A 2 -12.98 -11.80 -9.58
C ASP A 2 -13.18 -11.16 -8.18
N THR A 3 -12.48 -11.65 -7.16
CA THR A 3 -12.59 -11.12 -5.79
C THR A 3 -11.81 -9.83 -5.67
N ARG A 4 -12.55 -8.71 -5.61
CA ARG A 4 -12.00 -7.39 -5.31
C ARG A 4 -12.02 -7.16 -3.80
N GLY A 5 -10.98 -6.50 -3.30
CA GLY A 5 -10.83 -6.16 -1.89
C GLY A 5 -10.24 -4.77 -1.72
N PHE A 6 -10.81 -4.02 -0.79
CA PHE A 6 -10.22 -2.77 -0.29
C PHE A 6 -9.82 -2.93 1.17
N TRP A 7 -8.73 -2.26 1.54
CA TRP A 7 -8.17 -2.26 2.87
C TRP A 7 -7.83 -0.82 3.25
N ARG A 8 -8.08 -0.45 4.50
CA ARG A 8 -7.52 0.74 5.12
C ARG A 8 -6.73 0.32 6.34
N TYR A 9 -5.61 0.99 6.56
CA TYR A 9 -4.85 0.91 7.79
C TYR A 9 -4.47 2.32 8.22
N GLU A 10 -4.42 2.54 9.52
CA GLU A 10 -3.94 3.80 10.08
C GLU A 10 -2.43 3.74 10.27
N LEU A 11 -1.75 4.78 9.81
CA LEU A 11 -0.35 4.98 10.18
C LEU A 11 -0.26 5.50 11.62
N PRO A 12 0.81 5.19 12.38
CA PRO A 12 1.01 5.80 13.68
C PRO A 12 0.98 7.34 13.62
N GLU A 13 0.42 8.00 14.63
CA GLU A 13 0.28 9.47 14.65
C GLU A 13 1.59 10.22 14.36
N GLU A 14 2.71 9.70 14.86
CA GLU A 14 4.07 10.21 14.59
C GLU A 14 4.35 10.31 13.08
N VAL A 15 3.93 9.30 12.32
CA VAL A 15 4.14 9.22 10.87
C VAL A 15 3.18 10.14 10.14
N GLN A 16 1.91 10.18 10.54
CA GLN A 16 0.90 11.07 9.96
C GLN A 16 1.30 12.55 10.09
N GLY A 17 1.91 12.94 11.22
CA GLY A 17 2.43 14.29 11.43
C GLY A 17 3.53 14.69 10.43
N ARG A 18 4.31 13.74 9.92
CA ARG A 18 5.46 13.97 9.02
C ARG A 18 5.08 14.06 7.54
N THR A 19 3.95 13.46 7.17
CA THR A 19 3.42 13.52 5.79
C THR A 19 2.72 14.86 5.50
N ILE A 20 2.04 15.43 6.50
CA ILE A 20 1.27 16.68 6.36
C ILE A 20 2.14 17.94 6.62
N ARG A 21 3.01 17.93 7.65
CA ARG A 21 3.71 19.16 8.11
C ARG A 21 4.98 19.52 7.33
N ALA A 22 5.70 18.55 6.77
CA ALA A 22 7.00 18.83 6.16
C ALA A 22 6.92 19.55 4.80
N ARG A 23 5.75 19.57 4.14
CA ARG A 23 5.50 20.37 2.92
C ARG A 23 5.59 21.89 3.18
N GLN A 24 5.36 22.34 4.41
CA GLN A 24 5.32 23.78 4.74
C GLN A 24 6.65 24.34 5.26
N LYS A 25 7.59 23.49 5.71
CA LYS A 25 8.83 23.95 6.36
C LYS A 25 10.14 23.62 5.62
N GLY A 26 10.09 22.85 4.53
CA GLY A 26 11.31 22.46 3.81
C GLY A 26 12.28 21.61 4.63
N GLU A 27 11.80 20.97 5.70
CA GLU A 27 12.59 20.11 6.58
C GLU A 27 12.86 18.74 5.92
N GLY A 28 14.07 18.20 6.13
CA GLY A 28 14.59 16.97 5.51
C GLY A 28 13.83 15.67 5.82
N ASP A 29 12.79 15.77 6.65
CA ASP A 29 11.97 14.66 7.16
C ASP A 29 10.68 14.44 6.35
N PHE A 30 10.54 15.08 5.19
CA PHE A 30 9.38 14.90 4.31
C PHE A 30 9.35 13.52 3.66
N ILE A 31 8.25 12.79 3.91
CA ILE A 31 7.93 11.56 3.19
C ILE A 31 7.13 11.95 1.95
N CYS A 32 7.74 11.80 0.77
CA CYS A 32 7.09 12.07 -0.50
C CYS A 32 5.88 11.13 -0.72
N ILE A 33 4.79 11.68 -1.27
CA ILE A 33 3.56 10.95 -1.59
C ILE A 33 3.81 9.67 -2.40
N ASN A 34 4.74 9.69 -3.36
CA ASN A 34 5.07 8.49 -4.15
C ASN A 34 5.58 7.32 -3.31
N VAL A 35 6.27 7.61 -2.20
CA VAL A 35 6.76 6.58 -1.25
C VAL A 35 5.62 6.04 -0.39
N LEU A 36 4.67 6.90 0.01
CA LEU A 36 3.46 6.48 0.72
C LEU A 36 2.61 5.55 -0.16
N GLU A 37 2.41 5.93 -1.43
CA GLU A 37 1.68 5.11 -2.40
C GLU A 37 2.36 3.75 -2.63
N LEU A 38 3.69 3.72 -2.77
CA LEU A 38 4.43 2.45 -2.84
C LEU A 38 4.27 1.61 -1.56
N MET A 39 4.32 2.25 -0.40
CA MET A 39 4.10 1.58 0.89
C MET A 39 2.70 0.97 0.97
N THR A 40 1.66 1.66 0.51
CA THR A 40 0.29 1.12 0.44
C THR A 40 0.22 -0.16 -0.37
N MET A 41 0.93 -0.23 -1.50
CA MET A 41 1.03 -1.45 -2.30
C MET A 41 1.75 -2.59 -1.55
N VAL A 42 2.86 -2.29 -0.88
CA VAL A 42 3.61 -3.28 -0.07
C VAL A 42 2.77 -3.78 1.10
N MET A 43 2.05 -2.90 1.79
CA MET A 43 1.17 -3.26 2.90
C MET A 43 -0.01 -4.10 2.42
N THR A 44 -0.55 -3.84 1.23
CA THR A 44 -1.56 -4.69 0.62
C THR A 44 -1.05 -6.13 0.47
N ALA A 45 0.16 -6.33 -0.08
CA ALA A 45 0.77 -7.66 -0.15
C ALA A 45 1.01 -8.28 1.24
N TYR A 46 1.44 -7.46 2.20
CA TYR A 46 1.71 -7.91 3.57
C TYR A 46 0.43 -8.45 4.23
N VAL A 47 -0.65 -7.68 4.19
CA VAL A 47 -1.94 -8.06 4.78
C VAL A 47 -2.45 -9.35 4.17
N MET A 48 -2.38 -9.50 2.85
CA MET A 48 -2.77 -10.73 2.17
C MET A 48 -1.92 -11.93 2.64
N VAL A 49 -0.59 -11.81 2.62
CA VAL A 49 0.32 -12.95 2.85
C VAL A 49 0.46 -13.32 4.32
N ILE A 50 0.61 -12.33 5.19
CA ILE A 50 0.97 -12.52 6.60
C ILE A 50 -0.26 -12.43 7.50
N SER A 51 -1.01 -11.32 7.43
CA SER A 51 -2.11 -11.08 8.37
C SER A 51 -3.30 -12.00 8.11
N ARG A 52 -3.65 -12.21 6.83
CA ARG A 52 -4.75 -13.10 6.42
C ARG A 52 -4.30 -14.53 6.15
N GLY A 53 -3.01 -14.72 5.83
CA GLY A 53 -2.51 -16.03 5.42
C GLY A 53 -3.10 -16.51 4.09
N ASP A 54 -3.55 -15.59 3.23
CA ASP A 54 -4.13 -15.94 1.93
C ASP A 54 -3.05 -16.65 1.09
N LYS A 55 -3.43 -17.80 0.51
CA LYS A 55 -2.56 -18.61 -0.35
C LYS A 55 -3.17 -18.72 -1.74
N PRO A 56 -2.33 -18.70 -2.78
CA PRO A 56 -2.82 -18.93 -4.13
C PRO A 56 -3.26 -20.38 -4.29
N GLU A 57 -4.19 -20.62 -5.21
CA GLU A 57 -4.54 -21.99 -5.61
C GLU A 57 -3.38 -22.64 -6.38
N ARG A 58 -2.54 -21.83 -7.04
CA ARG A 58 -1.35 -22.26 -7.78
C ARG A 58 -0.19 -21.31 -7.58
N GLU A 59 1.01 -21.84 -7.45
CA GLU A 59 2.20 -20.99 -7.33
C GLU A 59 2.30 -20.01 -8.50
N GLY A 60 2.54 -18.74 -8.16
CA GLY A 60 2.63 -17.67 -9.14
C GLY A 60 1.29 -17.11 -9.60
N GLU A 61 0.16 -17.49 -8.99
CA GLU A 61 -1.14 -16.87 -9.27
C GLU A 61 -1.07 -15.35 -9.08
N ALA A 62 -1.65 -14.62 -10.03
CA ALA A 62 -1.47 -13.19 -10.12
C ALA A 62 -2.50 -12.41 -9.29
N VAL A 63 -2.01 -11.45 -8.51
CA VAL A 63 -2.82 -10.43 -7.84
C VAL A 63 -2.56 -9.10 -8.51
N MET A 64 -3.59 -8.48 -9.05
CA MET A 64 -3.50 -7.18 -9.73
C MET A 64 -3.72 -6.02 -8.75
N MET A 65 -2.66 -5.33 -8.36
CA MET A 65 -2.72 -4.09 -7.59
C MET A 65 -2.95 -2.90 -8.51
N ARG A 66 -3.99 -2.11 -8.22
CA ARG A 66 -4.36 -0.92 -9.00
C ARG A 66 -4.05 0.33 -8.19
N ALA A 67 -3.40 1.30 -8.81
CA ALA A 67 -3.10 2.60 -8.20
C ALA A 67 -3.08 3.70 -9.27
N ASP A 68 -3.38 4.93 -8.88
CA ASP A 68 -3.33 6.12 -9.75
C ASP A 68 -1.97 6.84 -9.71
N ASN A 69 -1.09 6.49 -8.76
CA ASN A 69 0.26 6.99 -8.72
C ASN A 69 1.16 6.25 -9.73
N GLU A 70 1.37 6.85 -10.91
CA GLU A 70 2.22 6.28 -11.97
C GLU A 70 3.66 5.98 -11.51
N SER A 71 4.21 6.79 -10.59
CA SER A 71 5.58 6.57 -10.08
C SER A 71 5.66 5.28 -9.26
N ALA A 72 4.75 5.09 -8.30
CA ALA A 72 4.68 3.88 -7.48
C ALA A 72 4.44 2.64 -8.36
N VAL A 73 3.50 2.70 -9.30
CA VAL A 73 3.23 1.62 -10.26
C VAL A 73 4.47 1.29 -11.08
N SER A 74 5.15 2.30 -11.62
CA SER A 74 6.36 2.14 -12.43
C SER A 74 7.50 1.49 -11.66
N TRP A 75 7.69 1.85 -10.38
CA TRP A 75 8.71 1.24 -9.52
C TRP A 75 8.44 -0.24 -9.27
N VAL A 76 7.17 -0.63 -9.04
CA VAL A 76 6.83 -2.05 -8.90
C VAL A 76 6.95 -2.79 -10.24
N LYS A 77 6.68 -2.15 -11.39
CA LYS A 77 6.86 -2.79 -12.71
C LYS A 77 8.34 -3.01 -13.06
N LYS A 78 9.19 -2.03 -12.79
CA LYS A 78 10.61 -2.02 -13.18
C LYS A 78 11.48 -2.71 -12.13
N TRP A 79 11.20 -3.99 -11.89
CA TRP A 79 12.04 -4.86 -11.05
C TRP A 79 13.51 -4.76 -11.51
N GLY A 80 14.41 -4.40 -10.59
CA GLY A 80 15.85 -4.33 -10.86
C GLY A 80 16.40 -3.01 -11.40
N TRP A 81 15.57 -2.00 -11.71
CA TRP A 81 16.03 -0.69 -12.19
C TRP A 81 16.35 0.25 -11.01
N GLU A 82 17.56 0.84 -10.98
CA GLU A 82 18.13 1.99 -10.19
C GLU A 82 17.55 2.47 -8.83
N GLY A 83 16.52 1.84 -8.26
CA GLY A 83 16.03 2.05 -6.89
C GLY A 83 17.08 1.70 -5.84
N LYS A 84 18.21 1.10 -6.26
CA LYS A 84 19.46 1.01 -5.48
C LYS A 84 19.99 2.39 -5.06
N LYS A 85 19.68 3.48 -5.79
CA LYS A 85 20.14 4.84 -5.47
C LYS A 85 19.35 5.49 -4.32
N LYS A 86 18.14 5.01 -4.01
CA LYS A 86 17.33 5.51 -2.89
C LYS A 86 17.01 4.35 -1.96
N ALA A 87 17.79 4.22 -0.87
CA ALA A 87 17.69 3.15 0.14
C ALA A 87 16.23 2.83 0.54
N ARG A 88 15.45 3.90 0.61
CA ARG A 88 14.01 4.01 0.83
C ARG A 88 13.15 3.09 -0.04
N ILE A 89 13.20 3.29 -1.36
CA ILE A 89 12.45 2.51 -2.34
C ILE A 89 12.99 1.08 -2.37
N GLY A 90 14.31 0.91 -2.25
CA GLY A 90 14.95 -0.41 -2.21
C GLY A 90 14.47 -1.30 -1.06
N ALA A 91 14.23 -0.74 0.13
CA ALA A 91 13.71 -1.49 1.28
C ALA A 91 12.29 -2.00 1.03
N LEU A 92 11.39 -1.13 0.57
CA LEU A 92 10.01 -1.48 0.21
C LEU A 92 9.96 -2.54 -0.89
N MET A 93 10.82 -2.43 -1.92
CA MET A 93 10.89 -3.41 -3.00
C MET A 93 11.46 -4.76 -2.54
N ARG A 94 12.43 -4.78 -1.62
CA ARG A 94 12.91 -6.04 -1.01
C ARG A 94 11.82 -6.72 -0.20
N MET A 95 11.03 -5.95 0.56
CA MET A 95 9.89 -6.47 1.30
C MET A 95 8.83 -7.06 0.37
N MET A 96 8.47 -6.36 -0.71
CA MET A 96 7.57 -6.91 -1.74
C MET A 96 8.09 -8.24 -2.32
N GLY A 97 9.40 -8.31 -2.60
CA GLY A 97 10.04 -9.54 -3.06
C GLY A 97 9.96 -10.69 -2.04
N ALA A 98 10.24 -10.40 -0.77
CA ALA A 98 10.12 -11.39 0.30
C ALA A 98 8.69 -11.90 0.45
N LEU A 99 7.69 -11.01 0.42
CA LEU A 99 6.27 -11.36 0.50
C LEU A 99 5.82 -12.23 -0.66
N LYS A 100 6.29 -11.95 -1.88
CA LYS A 100 6.07 -12.81 -3.04
C LYS A 100 6.62 -14.22 -2.81
N THR A 101 7.85 -14.36 -2.33
CA THR A 101 8.47 -15.66 -2.07
C THR A 101 7.77 -16.42 -0.94
N ILE A 102 7.41 -15.75 0.15
CA ILE A 102 6.73 -16.36 1.32
C ILE A 102 5.28 -16.75 0.97
N GLY A 103 4.59 -15.90 0.22
CA GLY A 103 3.18 -16.05 -0.10
C GLY A 103 2.91 -16.97 -1.29
N GLY A 104 3.87 -17.11 -2.21
CA GLY A 104 3.68 -17.82 -3.49
C GLY A 104 2.90 -17.03 -4.54
N TRP A 105 2.59 -15.75 -4.27
CA TRP A 105 1.80 -14.89 -5.16
C TRP A 105 2.64 -14.15 -6.20
N CYS A 106 2.05 -13.85 -7.36
CA CYS A 106 2.62 -12.93 -8.33
C CYS A 106 1.92 -11.57 -8.27
N PHE A 107 2.48 -10.62 -7.50
CA PHE A 107 1.96 -9.26 -7.45
C PHE A 107 2.27 -8.50 -8.73
N GLN A 108 1.22 -8.17 -9.49
CA GLN A 108 1.27 -7.35 -10.69
C GLN A 108 0.68 -5.98 -10.40
N THR A 109 1.08 -4.97 -11.16
CA THR A 109 0.58 -3.60 -10.96
C THR A 109 0.05 -2.99 -12.24
N ARG A 110 -1.04 -2.24 -12.10
CA ARG A 110 -1.67 -1.50 -13.18
C ARG A 110 -1.98 -0.08 -12.74
N HIS A 111 -1.54 0.88 -13.55
CA HIS A 111 -1.98 2.25 -13.40
C HIS A 111 -3.45 2.33 -13.81
N VAL A 112 -4.25 2.98 -12.99
CA VAL A 112 -5.64 3.33 -13.28
C VAL A 112 -5.81 4.84 -13.13
N PRO A 113 -6.52 5.52 -14.04
CA PRO A 113 -6.83 6.94 -13.87
C PRO A 113 -7.48 7.21 -12.51
N GLY A 114 -7.24 8.37 -11.89
CA GLY A 114 -7.84 8.72 -10.59
C GLY A 114 -9.37 8.62 -10.57
N VAL A 115 -10.03 8.84 -11.71
CA VAL A 115 -11.49 8.64 -11.86
C VAL A 115 -11.93 7.18 -11.71
N GLU A 116 -11.05 6.23 -11.96
CA GLU A 116 -11.25 4.79 -11.73
C GLU A 116 -10.78 4.36 -10.33
N ASN A 117 -10.06 5.23 -9.60
CA ASN A 117 -9.58 5.02 -8.23
C ASN A 117 -10.49 5.65 -7.16
N ARG A 118 -11.69 6.12 -7.55
CA ARG A 118 -12.62 6.87 -6.68
C ARG A 118 -12.93 6.20 -5.36
N VAL A 119 -13.12 4.88 -5.36
CA VAL A 119 -13.44 4.15 -4.12
C VAL A 119 -12.25 4.10 -3.17
N ALA A 120 -11.04 3.87 -3.68
CA ALA A 120 -9.83 3.89 -2.84
C ALA A 120 -9.55 5.30 -2.30
N ASP A 121 -9.67 6.33 -3.15
CA ASP A 121 -9.54 7.74 -2.74
C ASP A 121 -10.62 8.13 -1.72
N GLY A 122 -11.85 7.68 -1.94
CA GLY A 122 -12.99 7.85 -1.04
C GLY A 122 -12.74 7.24 0.33
N ILE A 123 -12.25 5.99 0.39
CA ILE A 123 -11.91 5.31 1.65
C ILE A 123 -10.92 6.12 2.51
N THR A 124 -10.02 6.89 1.89
CA THR A 124 -9.06 7.74 2.62
C THR A 124 -9.67 9.04 3.17
N ARG A 125 -10.88 9.43 2.73
CA ARG A 125 -11.51 10.72 3.02
C ARG A 125 -12.87 10.62 3.72
N TRP A 126 -13.59 9.53 3.49
CA TRP A 126 -14.88 9.30 4.13
C TRP A 126 -14.70 9.09 5.63
N LYS A 127 -15.75 9.44 6.38
CA LYS A 127 -15.83 9.08 7.79
C LYS A 127 -15.95 7.58 7.90
N GLU A 128 -15.36 7.01 8.94
CA GLU A 128 -15.24 5.56 9.11
C GLU A 128 -16.61 4.86 9.07
N GLU A 129 -17.61 5.45 9.70
CA GLU A 129 -18.98 4.98 9.74
C GLU A 129 -19.70 4.97 8.38
N GLU A 130 -19.22 5.76 7.41
CA GLU A 130 -19.83 5.87 6.07
C GLU A 130 -19.16 4.93 5.04
N ILE A 131 -17.97 4.38 5.34
CA ILE A 131 -17.16 3.68 4.33
C ILE A 131 -17.85 2.43 3.79
N ALA A 132 -18.44 1.61 4.66
CA ALA A 132 -19.05 0.36 4.23
C ALA A 132 -20.20 0.60 3.23
N ASP A 133 -21.06 1.56 3.53
CA ASP A 133 -22.19 1.94 2.68
C ASP A 133 -21.71 2.55 1.35
N ASN A 134 -20.70 3.44 1.41
CA ASN A 134 -20.13 4.05 0.21
C ASN A 134 -19.44 3.01 -0.69
N VAL A 135 -18.67 2.06 -0.13
CA VAL A 135 -18.06 0.97 -0.91
C VAL A 135 -19.13 0.09 -1.56
N GLN A 136 -20.18 -0.26 -0.82
CA GLN A 136 -21.26 -1.09 -1.36
C GLN A 136 -22.05 -0.38 -2.46
N SER A 137 -22.23 0.94 -2.35
CA SER A 137 -22.89 1.78 -3.35
C SER A 137 -22.03 1.94 -4.63
N GLU A 138 -20.74 2.27 -4.47
CA GLU A 138 -19.85 2.57 -5.60
C GLU A 138 -19.20 1.32 -6.23
N SER A 139 -19.06 0.23 -5.47
CA SER A 139 -18.44 -1.02 -5.91
C SER A 139 -19.17 -2.25 -5.36
N PRO A 140 -20.42 -2.51 -5.82
CA PRO A 140 -21.21 -3.63 -5.30
C PRO A 140 -20.49 -4.97 -5.41
N GLY A 141 -20.51 -5.75 -4.32
CA GLY A 141 -19.89 -7.08 -4.27
C GLY A 141 -18.37 -7.07 -4.03
N THR A 142 -17.76 -5.90 -3.84
CA THR A 142 -16.38 -5.78 -3.39
C THR A 142 -16.29 -5.99 -1.87
N ARG A 143 -15.27 -6.72 -1.42
CA ARG A 143 -15.00 -6.87 0.02
C ARG A 143 -14.33 -5.60 0.56
N TRP A 144 -14.78 -5.15 1.72
CA TRP A 144 -14.18 -4.03 2.45
C TRP A 144 -13.82 -4.49 3.87
N GLN A 145 -12.67 -4.04 4.36
CA GLN A 145 -12.31 -4.17 5.76
C GLN A 145 -11.36 -3.05 6.21
N VAL A 146 -11.56 -2.57 7.44
CA VAL A 146 -10.50 -1.88 8.18
C VAL A 146 -9.55 -2.96 8.69
N GLN A 147 -8.27 -2.84 8.34
CA GLN A 147 -7.25 -3.74 8.83
C GLN A 147 -6.57 -3.07 10.04
N GLU A 148 -6.85 -3.60 11.22
CA GLU A 148 -6.05 -3.29 12.39
C GLU A 148 -4.65 -3.86 12.18
N LEU A 149 -3.66 -2.97 12.17
CA LEU A 149 -2.26 -3.39 12.19
C LEU A 149 -1.91 -3.79 13.62
N LYS A 150 -1.38 -5.00 13.80
CA LYS A 150 -0.78 -5.45 15.07
C LYS A 150 0.43 -4.60 15.41
N ALA A 151 0.87 -4.63 16.67
CA ALA A 151 1.99 -3.83 17.14
C ALA A 151 3.26 -4.02 16.30
N GLU A 152 3.55 -5.27 15.88
CA GLU A 152 4.70 -5.59 15.04
C GLU A 152 4.57 -5.02 13.62
N GLU A 153 3.35 -4.95 13.10
CA GLU A 153 3.03 -4.43 11.77
C GLU A 153 3.11 -2.90 11.76
N GLN A 154 2.57 -2.26 12.81
CA GLN A 154 2.72 -0.82 13.05
C GLN A 154 4.20 -0.45 13.23
N GLN A 155 4.95 -1.26 13.97
CA GLN A 155 6.38 -1.08 14.16
C GLN A 155 7.14 -1.26 12.85
N LEU A 156 6.80 -2.25 12.02
CA LEU A 156 7.40 -2.42 10.70
C LEU A 156 7.11 -1.22 9.79
N CYS A 157 5.87 -0.74 9.73
CA CYS A 157 5.53 0.50 9.03
C CYS A 157 6.35 1.68 9.56
N ALA A 158 6.41 1.85 10.88
CA ALA A 158 7.16 2.93 11.52
C ALA A 158 8.67 2.82 11.28
N GLU A 159 9.26 1.63 11.29
CA GLU A 159 10.69 1.39 11.06
C GLU A 159 11.08 1.61 9.61
N ILE A 160 10.24 1.14 8.67
CA ILE A 160 10.35 1.50 7.26
C ILE A 160 10.33 3.02 7.19
N LEU A 161 9.31 3.69 7.72
CA LEU A 161 9.14 5.14 7.66
C LEU A 161 10.21 5.95 8.41
N ARG A 162 10.82 5.42 9.47
CA ARG A 162 11.96 6.01 10.18
C ARG A 162 13.25 5.88 9.39
N CYS A 163 13.51 4.71 8.80
CA CYS A 163 14.58 4.52 7.82
C CYS A 163 14.37 5.38 6.55
N LEU A 164 13.13 5.81 6.30
CA LEU A 164 12.74 6.71 5.20
C LEU A 164 12.93 8.20 5.52
N CYS A 165 13.43 8.61 6.69
CA CYS A 165 13.57 10.03 7.06
C CYS A 165 14.91 10.40 7.72
N ARG A 166 15.94 9.59 7.52
CA ARG A 166 17.34 9.99 7.72
C ARG A 166 17.99 10.23 6.36
#